data_AF-A0AAE0F6Y3-F1
#
_entry.id   AF-A0AAE0F6Y3-F1
#
_cell.length_a   1.000
_cell.length_b   1.000
_cell.length_c   1.000
_cell.angle_alpha   90.00
_cell.angle_beta   90.00
_cell.angle_gamma   90.00
#
_symmetry.space_group_name_H-M   'P 1'
#
loop_
_entity.id
_entity.type
_entity.pdbx_description
1 polymer ?
#
loop_
_entity_poly.entity_id
_entity_poly.type
_entity_poly.pdbx_seq_one_letter_code
_entity_poly.pdbx_strand_id
1 'polypeptide(L)'
;RLLGEGDVRPRKVVGAVVHDVGSPSEEPWKKVNAYNFQDVSRWKDLPSKFVLQVYRDYVQTKSLPFLREMWPHAKRSMEFLATFDLDGDGLIENSGFPDQTYDIWTVEGPSAYTGGLWVAALTATYSIAELLGDEEAVEKYKGMTERARKAYQNKLWNSLGYFNYDASGSGHSDSIMADQLAGQWYCRACGLPPVVDSWRAASALKK
;
A
#
# COMPACT_ATOMS: atom_id res chain seq x y z
N ARG A 1 20.88 -8.08 -9.90
CA ARG A 1 20.16 -9.33 -10.15
C ARG A 1 19.47 -9.19 -11.49
N LEU A 2 19.59 -10.20 -12.36
CA LEU A 2 18.89 -10.25 -13.65
C LEU A 2 17.39 -10.47 -13.42
N LEU A 3 16.56 -9.63 -14.04
CA LEU A 3 15.10 -9.70 -13.98
C LEU A 3 14.51 -10.43 -15.18
N GLY A 4 13.20 -10.73 -15.14
CA GLY A 4 12.49 -11.42 -16.23
C GLY A 4 12.55 -10.69 -17.58
N GLU A 5 12.58 -9.36 -17.56
CA GLU A 5 12.68 -8.50 -18.76
C GLU A 5 14.13 -8.36 -19.29
N GLY A 6 15.11 -8.98 -18.65
CA GLY A 6 16.53 -8.93 -19.05
C GLY A 6 17.34 -7.80 -18.41
N ASP A 7 16.69 -6.93 -17.64
CA ASP A 7 17.35 -5.84 -16.93
C ASP A 7 18.10 -6.31 -15.67
N VAL A 8 19.20 -5.62 -15.34
CA VAL A 8 19.90 -5.80 -14.07
C VAL A 8 19.49 -4.71 -13.09
N ARG A 9 18.99 -5.11 -11.92
CA ARG A 9 18.62 -4.20 -10.82
C ARG A 9 19.25 -4.60 -9.49
N PRO A 10 19.37 -3.69 -8.50
CA PRO A 10 19.75 -4.06 -7.14
C PRO A 10 18.83 -5.15 -6.59
N ARG A 11 19.37 -6.14 -5.86
CA ARG A 11 18.55 -7.19 -5.23
C ARG A 11 17.64 -6.62 -4.13
N LYS A 12 18.13 -5.60 -3.43
CA LYS A 12 17.43 -4.92 -2.34
C LYS A 12 17.80 -3.44 -2.36
N VAL A 13 16.78 -2.59 -2.30
CA VAL A 13 16.92 -1.14 -2.09
C VAL A 13 16.60 -0.82 -0.63
N VAL A 14 17.34 0.09 -0.01
CA VAL A 14 17.07 0.53 1.37
C VAL A 14 15.67 1.17 1.45
N GLY A 15 14.90 0.86 2.49
CA GLY A 15 13.53 1.37 2.67
C GLY A 15 12.44 0.48 2.05
N ALA A 16 12.69 -0.11 0.87
CA ALA A 16 11.74 -1.03 0.25
C ALA A 16 11.50 -2.28 1.12
N VAL A 17 10.25 -2.71 1.27
CA VAL A 17 9.92 -3.98 1.92
C VAL A 17 10.33 -5.14 1.00
N VAL A 18 10.77 -6.26 1.58
CA VAL A 18 11.13 -7.46 0.81
C VAL A 18 9.86 -8.15 0.30
N HIS A 19 9.91 -8.69 -0.91
CA HIS A 19 8.82 -9.51 -1.47
C HIS A 19 8.74 -10.87 -0.76
N ASP A 20 9.90 -11.47 -0.52
CA ASP A 20 10.04 -12.77 0.13
C ASP A 20 11.32 -12.82 0.96
N VAL A 21 11.36 -13.76 1.91
CA VAL A 21 12.50 -14.00 2.79
C VAL A 21 13.51 -14.99 2.19
N GLY A 22 13.51 -15.17 0.87
CA GLY A 22 14.43 -16.05 0.15
C GLY A 22 13.76 -17.28 -0.45
N SER A 23 14.58 -18.15 -1.03
CA SER A 23 14.17 -19.41 -1.66
C SER A 23 14.88 -20.60 -1.02
N PRO A 24 14.24 -21.77 -0.91
CA PRO A 24 14.90 -23.02 -0.53
C PRO A 24 16.09 -23.39 -1.43
N SER A 25 16.14 -22.87 -2.66
CA SER A 25 17.25 -23.08 -3.60
C SER A 25 18.42 -22.09 -3.43
N GLU A 26 18.29 -21.11 -2.54
CA GLU A 26 19.35 -20.14 -2.21
C GLU A 26 19.69 -20.22 -0.70
N GLU A 27 19.71 -19.08 0.01
CA GLU A 27 19.93 -19.02 1.46
C GLU A 27 18.75 -18.30 2.12
N PRO A 28 17.71 -19.02 2.58
CA PRO A 28 16.59 -18.45 3.30
C PRO A 28 17.04 -17.54 4.46
N TRP A 29 16.31 -16.44 4.67
CA TRP A 29 16.56 -15.37 5.64
C TRP A 29 17.83 -14.54 5.45
N LYS A 30 18.85 -15.05 4.75
CA LYS A 30 20.07 -14.30 4.42
C LYS A 30 19.97 -13.60 3.05
N LYS A 31 19.46 -14.32 2.05
CA LYS A 31 19.30 -13.86 0.67
C LYS A 31 17.82 -13.63 0.36
N VAL A 32 17.28 -12.56 0.92
CA VAL A 32 15.90 -12.07 0.68
C VAL A 32 15.67 -11.68 -0.79
N ASN A 33 14.41 -11.49 -1.21
CA ASN A 33 14.02 -11.19 -2.58
C ASN A 33 14.58 -12.22 -3.58
N ALA A 34 14.23 -13.49 -3.37
CA ALA A 34 14.50 -14.57 -4.31
C ALA A 34 13.68 -14.41 -5.60
N TYR A 35 12.45 -13.90 -5.51
CA TYR A 35 11.68 -13.54 -6.68
C TYR A 35 12.42 -12.49 -7.53
N ASN A 36 12.44 -12.70 -8.85
CA ASN A 36 13.16 -11.85 -9.80
C ASN A 36 12.45 -11.71 -11.14
N PHE A 37 11.15 -11.98 -11.21
CA PHE A 37 10.41 -11.72 -12.43
C PHE A 37 10.23 -10.20 -12.62
N GLN A 38 9.77 -9.49 -11.58
CA GLN A 38 9.66 -8.02 -11.53
C GLN A 38 10.67 -7.35 -10.58
N ASP A 39 10.87 -6.04 -10.73
CA ASP A 39 11.60 -5.21 -9.76
C ASP A 39 10.72 -4.88 -8.54
N VAL A 40 10.76 -5.77 -7.54
CA VAL A 40 9.97 -5.64 -6.31
C VAL A 40 10.36 -4.45 -5.45
N SER A 41 11.51 -3.81 -5.69
CA SER A 41 11.90 -2.62 -4.92
C SER A 41 11.02 -1.40 -5.20
N ARG A 42 10.30 -1.44 -6.33
CA ARG A 42 9.40 -0.38 -6.79
C ARG A 42 7.93 -0.71 -6.55
N TRP A 43 7.63 -1.85 -5.92
CA TRP A 43 6.25 -2.28 -5.69
C TRP A 43 5.55 -1.38 -4.67
N LYS A 44 4.33 -0.95 -5.01
CA LYS A 44 3.56 0.06 -4.28
C LYS A 44 2.74 -0.52 -3.12
N ASP A 45 2.49 -1.83 -3.16
CA ASP A 45 1.63 -2.51 -2.20
C ASP A 45 2.40 -3.11 -1.01
N LEU A 46 3.65 -3.56 -1.19
CA LEU A 46 4.43 -4.22 -0.14
C LEU A 46 4.59 -3.38 1.14
N PRO A 47 4.95 -2.08 1.10
CA PRO A 47 5.09 -1.29 2.32
C PRO A 47 3.76 -1.09 3.04
N SER A 48 2.68 -0.79 2.30
CA SER A 48 1.32 -0.67 2.85
C SER A 48 0.87 -1.97 3.50
N LYS A 49 1.04 -3.10 2.82
CA LYS A 49 0.71 -4.44 3.34
C LYS A 49 1.48 -4.77 4.61
N PHE A 50 2.78 -4.47 4.66
CA PHE A 50 3.60 -4.69 5.85
C PHE A 50 3.06 -3.93 7.06
N VAL A 51 2.80 -2.62 6.92
CA VAL A 51 2.29 -1.80 8.03
C VAL A 51 0.89 -2.26 8.47
N LEU A 52 0.03 -2.59 7.51
CA LEU A 52 -1.30 -3.13 7.79
C LEU A 52 -1.24 -4.48 8.52
N GLN A 53 -0.30 -5.36 8.17
CA GLN A 53 -0.06 -6.63 8.88
C GLN A 53 0.43 -6.39 10.31
N VAL A 54 1.39 -5.46 10.51
CA VAL A 54 1.85 -5.07 11.86
C VAL A 54 0.66 -4.61 12.72
N TYR A 55 -0.18 -3.72 12.20
CA TYR A 55 -1.33 -3.23 12.95
C TYR A 55 -2.37 -4.33 13.21
N ARG A 56 -2.68 -5.17 12.21
CA ARG A 56 -3.59 -6.31 12.35
C ARG A 56 -3.11 -7.26 13.46
N ASP A 57 -1.83 -7.58 13.48
CA ASP A 57 -1.26 -8.51 14.46
C ASP A 57 -1.27 -7.89 15.87
N TYR A 58 -1.06 -6.57 15.99
CA TYR A 58 -1.32 -5.85 17.23
C TYR A 58 -2.79 -5.89 17.64
N VAL A 59 -3.74 -5.71 16.72
CA VAL A 59 -5.17 -5.77 17.03
C VAL A 59 -5.54 -7.12 17.64
N GLN A 60 -4.94 -8.21 17.17
CA GLN A 60 -5.16 -9.56 17.68
C GLN A 60 -4.46 -9.84 19.01
N THR A 61 -3.23 -9.36 19.19
CA THR A 61 -2.38 -9.73 20.34
C THR A 61 -2.36 -8.70 21.47
N LYS A 62 -2.71 -7.45 21.18
CA LYS A 62 -2.55 -6.26 22.03
C LYS A 62 -1.12 -6.06 22.55
N SER A 63 -0.12 -6.60 21.86
CA SER A 63 1.28 -6.53 22.30
C SER A 63 1.92 -5.18 21.96
N LEU A 64 1.95 -4.26 22.94
CA LEU A 64 2.71 -3.02 22.82
C LEU A 64 4.23 -3.24 22.64
N PRO A 65 4.89 -4.24 23.28
CA PRO A 65 6.30 -4.52 23.00
C PRO A 65 6.57 -4.83 21.53
N PHE A 66 5.75 -5.70 20.92
CA PHE A 66 5.83 -5.99 19.48
C PHE A 66 5.65 -4.71 18.65
N LEU A 67 4.65 -3.90 19.00
CA LEU A 67 4.37 -2.68 18.25
C LEU A 67 5.52 -1.66 18.33
N ARG A 68 6.14 -1.51 19.51
CA ARG A 68 7.34 -0.67 19.70
C ARG A 68 8.53 -1.17 18.88
N GLU A 69 8.73 -2.49 18.82
CA GLU A 69 9.79 -3.10 18.02
C GLU A 69 9.57 -2.83 16.52
N MET A 70 8.33 -2.96 16.04
CA MET A 70 8.00 -2.75 14.63
C MET A 70 7.93 -1.28 14.21
N TRP A 71 7.71 -0.36 15.14
CA TRP A 71 7.50 1.06 14.84
C TRP A 71 8.57 1.72 13.95
N PRO A 72 9.88 1.63 14.22
CA PRO A 72 10.88 2.22 13.35
C PRO A 72 10.89 1.62 11.93
N HIS A 73 10.50 0.36 11.77
CA HIS A 73 10.41 -0.32 10.48
C HIS A 73 9.16 0.11 9.71
N ALA A 74 8.02 0.26 10.40
CA ALA A 74 6.79 0.80 9.83
C ALA A 74 7.01 2.23 9.31
N LYS A 75 7.58 3.12 10.13
CA LYS A 75 7.90 4.50 9.71
C LYS A 75 8.78 4.54 8.46
N ARG A 76 9.89 3.79 8.45
CA ARG A 76 10.80 3.75 7.31
C ARG A 76 10.12 3.24 6.03
N SER A 77 9.22 2.26 6.16
CA SER A 77 8.48 1.71 5.03
C SER A 77 7.50 2.73 4.45
N MET A 78 6.79 3.47 5.32
CA MET A 78 5.87 4.54 4.90
C MET A 78 6.60 5.73 4.30
N GLU A 79 7.74 6.13 4.87
CA GLU A 79 8.57 7.21 4.33
C GLU A 79 9.13 6.86 2.95
N PHE A 80 9.58 5.62 2.76
CA PHE A 80 10.00 5.14 1.44
C PHE A 80 8.83 5.16 0.46
N LEU A 81 7.66 4.63 0.84
CA LEU A 81 6.49 4.59 -0.04
C LEU A 81 5.98 6.00 -0.40
N ALA A 82 6.05 6.95 0.53
CA ALA A 82 5.68 8.34 0.28
C ALA A 82 6.53 9.03 -0.80
N THR A 83 7.72 8.49 -1.14
CA THR A 83 8.52 9.03 -2.26
C THR A 83 7.90 8.77 -3.63
N PHE A 84 6.88 7.92 -3.71
CA PHE A 84 6.13 7.63 -4.92
C PHE A 84 4.87 8.51 -5.07
N ASP A 85 4.65 9.48 -4.18
CA ASP A 85 3.75 10.61 -4.43
C ASP A 85 4.53 11.66 -5.23
N LEU A 86 4.37 11.62 -6.55
CA LEU A 86 5.17 12.39 -7.51
C LEU A 86 4.55 13.75 -7.83
N ASP A 87 3.24 13.89 -7.64
CA ASP A 87 2.50 15.14 -7.91
C ASP A 87 2.16 15.94 -6.64
N GLY A 88 2.39 15.35 -5.46
CA GLY A 88 2.22 15.99 -4.16
C GLY A 88 0.76 16.06 -3.68
N ASP A 89 -0.16 15.34 -4.31
CA ASP A 89 -1.57 15.36 -3.95
C ASP A 89 -1.93 14.49 -2.74
N GLY A 90 -0.97 13.68 -2.28
CA GLY A 90 -1.09 12.77 -1.15
C GLY A 90 -1.33 11.31 -1.54
N LEU A 91 -1.43 10.96 -2.82
CA LEU A 91 -1.47 9.57 -3.29
C LEU A 91 -0.15 9.15 -3.92
N ILE A 92 0.08 7.85 -3.92
CA ILE A 92 1.20 7.24 -4.62
C ILE A 92 0.80 6.86 -6.05
N GLU A 93 1.72 7.01 -6.99
CA GLU A 93 1.53 6.65 -8.39
C GLU A 93 2.18 5.32 -8.75
N ASN A 94 1.40 4.38 -9.29
CA ASN A 94 1.93 3.25 -10.03
C ASN A 94 2.62 3.74 -11.32
N SER A 95 3.66 3.00 -11.75
CA SER A 95 4.66 3.52 -12.68
C SER A 95 4.54 3.00 -14.11
N GLY A 96 3.37 2.50 -14.54
CA GLY A 96 3.16 2.02 -15.91
C GLY A 96 3.80 0.67 -16.21
N PHE A 97 4.05 -0.13 -15.17
CA PHE A 97 4.44 -1.54 -15.27
C PHE A 97 3.85 -2.30 -14.06
N PRO A 98 3.89 -3.65 -14.02
CA PRO A 98 3.38 -4.43 -12.89
C PRO A 98 4.23 -4.23 -11.62
N ASP A 99 3.87 -3.23 -10.83
CA ASP A 99 4.55 -2.80 -9.61
C ASP A 99 3.70 -3.06 -8.35
N GLN A 100 3.01 -4.20 -8.35
CA GLN A 100 2.17 -4.69 -7.26
C GLN A 100 1.89 -6.20 -7.46
N THR A 101 1.20 -6.85 -6.52
CA THR A 101 1.01 -8.31 -6.49
C THR A 101 0.38 -8.97 -7.72
N TYR A 102 -0.39 -8.25 -8.52
CA TYR A 102 -0.87 -8.65 -9.85
C TYR A 102 0.24 -8.37 -10.85
N ASP A 103 1.30 -9.19 -10.77
CA ASP A 103 2.65 -8.95 -11.31
C ASP A 103 2.80 -9.06 -12.84
N ILE A 104 1.67 -9.17 -13.55
CA ILE A 104 1.54 -9.09 -15.00
C ILE A 104 0.48 -8.07 -15.45
N TRP A 105 -0.24 -7.46 -14.51
CA TRP A 105 -1.29 -6.48 -14.79
C TRP A 105 -0.77 -5.07 -14.55
N THR A 106 -0.61 -4.31 -15.63
CA THR A 106 -0.02 -2.97 -15.60
C THR A 106 -0.98 -1.95 -15.01
N VAL A 107 -0.45 -1.10 -14.14
CA VAL A 107 -1.15 0.01 -13.50
C VAL A 107 -0.35 1.29 -13.75
N GLU A 108 -1.03 2.40 -14.07
CA GLU A 108 -0.37 3.70 -14.23
C GLU A 108 -1.12 4.81 -13.48
N GLY A 109 -0.37 5.65 -12.76
CA GLY A 109 -0.92 6.68 -11.90
C GLY A 109 -1.54 6.09 -10.62
N PRO A 110 -2.37 6.86 -9.90
CA PRO A 110 -3.06 6.33 -8.72
C PRO A 110 -4.04 5.22 -9.11
N SER A 111 -4.13 4.19 -8.26
CA SER A 111 -5.01 3.03 -8.50
C SER A 111 -5.92 2.73 -7.32
N ALA A 112 -7.06 2.08 -7.58
CA ALA A 112 -7.98 1.68 -6.51
C ALA A 112 -7.29 0.75 -5.50
N TYR A 113 -6.54 -0.23 -6.00
CA TYR A 113 -5.87 -1.22 -5.16
C TYR A 113 -4.79 -0.60 -4.27
N THR A 114 -3.76 -0.03 -4.89
CA THR A 114 -2.58 0.47 -4.16
C THR A 114 -2.88 1.77 -3.41
N GLY A 115 -3.71 2.65 -3.99
CA GLY A 115 -4.16 3.88 -3.35
C GLY A 115 -5.06 3.61 -2.13
N GLY A 116 -5.94 2.63 -2.22
CA GLY A 116 -6.77 2.21 -1.09
C GLY A 116 -5.93 1.61 0.04
N LEU A 117 -4.96 0.75 -0.29
CA LEU A 117 -4.00 0.20 0.67
C LEU A 117 -3.14 1.29 1.31
N TRP A 118 -2.69 2.27 0.54
CA TRP A 118 -1.92 3.42 1.02
C TRP A 118 -2.69 4.23 2.07
N VAL A 119 -3.93 4.60 1.77
CA VAL A 119 -4.80 5.31 2.73
C VAL A 119 -5.00 4.50 4.00
N ALA A 120 -5.25 3.19 3.88
CA ALA A 120 -5.43 2.32 5.03
C ALA A 120 -4.15 2.21 5.87
N ALA A 121 -2.98 2.11 5.22
CA ALA A 121 -1.68 2.04 5.88
C ALA A 121 -1.31 3.36 6.58
N LEU A 122 -1.60 4.52 5.98
CA LEU A 122 -1.46 5.82 6.65
C LEU A 122 -2.35 5.89 7.90
N THR A 123 -3.58 5.38 7.78
CA THR A 123 -4.53 5.31 8.89
C THR A 123 -3.99 4.45 10.03
N ALA A 124 -3.51 3.24 9.71
CA ALA A 124 -2.86 2.38 10.67
C ALA A 124 -1.62 3.04 11.29
N THR A 125 -0.82 3.76 10.49
CA THR A 125 0.43 4.39 10.95
C THR A 125 0.17 5.45 12.01
N TYR A 126 -0.79 6.36 11.80
CA TYR A 126 -1.11 7.33 12.84
C TYR A 126 -1.75 6.67 14.06
N SER A 127 -2.55 5.60 13.90
CA SER A 127 -3.11 4.86 15.03
C SER A 127 -2.02 4.16 15.86
N ILE A 128 -0.97 3.65 15.21
CA ILE A 128 0.22 3.15 15.92
C ILE A 128 0.92 4.27 16.68
N ALA A 129 1.10 5.43 16.03
CA ALA A 129 1.72 6.59 16.67
C ALA A 129 0.95 7.04 17.92
N GLU A 130 -0.40 7.07 17.86
CA GLU A 130 -1.26 7.37 19.03
C GLU A 130 -1.04 6.36 20.18
N LEU A 131 -0.99 5.06 19.86
CA LEU A 131 -0.76 4.00 20.85
C LEU A 131 0.62 4.07 21.50
N LEU A 132 1.61 4.64 20.80
CA LEU A 132 2.99 4.76 21.27
C LEU A 132 3.33 6.14 21.83
N GLY A 133 2.42 7.12 21.73
CA GLY A 133 2.64 8.49 22.20
C GLY A 133 3.60 9.31 21.31
N ASP A 134 3.72 8.98 20.02
CA ASP A 134 4.56 9.70 19.05
C ASP A 134 3.74 10.83 18.38
N GLU A 135 3.53 11.94 19.11
CA GLU A 135 2.63 13.04 18.70
C GLU A 135 3.02 13.68 17.36
N GLU A 136 4.31 13.82 17.07
CA GLU A 136 4.81 14.34 15.79
C GLU A 136 4.37 13.45 14.62
N ALA A 137 4.52 12.12 14.78
CA ALA A 137 4.09 11.18 13.76
C ALA A 137 2.55 11.16 13.62
N VAL A 138 1.80 11.31 14.72
CA VAL A 138 0.34 11.42 14.67
C VAL A 138 -0.08 12.57 13.76
N GLU A 139 0.45 13.77 14.00
CA GLU A 139 0.10 14.97 13.21
C GLU A 139 0.47 14.79 11.74
N LYS A 140 1.71 14.34 11.47
CA LYS A 140 2.20 14.08 10.10
C LYS A 140 1.29 13.11 9.34
N TYR A 141 1.04 11.94 9.91
CA TYR A 141 0.32 10.86 9.19
C TYR A 141 -1.19 11.10 9.14
N LYS A 142 -1.80 11.81 10.10
CA LYS A 142 -3.19 12.27 9.97
C LYS A 142 -3.34 13.24 8.81
N GLY A 143 -2.50 14.26 8.72
CA GLY A 143 -2.53 15.22 7.61
C GLY A 143 -2.30 14.56 6.25
N MET A 144 -1.39 13.57 6.16
CA MET A 144 -1.22 12.76 4.94
C MET A 144 -2.47 11.95 4.61
N THR A 145 -3.10 11.31 5.61
CA THR A 145 -4.32 10.50 5.43
C THR A 145 -5.46 11.34 4.85
N GLU A 146 -5.67 12.55 5.35
CA GLU A 146 -6.74 13.43 4.88
C GLU A 146 -6.56 13.83 3.41
N ARG A 147 -5.33 14.21 3.02
CA ARG A 147 -5.01 14.53 1.62
C ARG A 147 -5.20 13.32 0.71
N ALA A 148 -4.62 12.18 1.10
CA ALA A 148 -4.72 10.91 0.37
C ALA A 148 -6.18 10.49 0.16
N ARG A 149 -7.03 10.55 1.19
CA ARG A 149 -8.45 10.19 1.11
C ARG A 149 -9.23 11.10 0.16
N LYS A 150 -8.92 12.40 0.15
CA LYS A 150 -9.55 13.36 -0.74
C LYS A 150 -9.15 13.08 -2.19
N ALA A 151 -7.85 12.94 -2.45
CA ALA A 151 -7.31 12.60 -3.76
C ALA A 151 -7.86 11.26 -4.28
N TYR A 152 -7.91 10.23 -3.43
CA TYR A 152 -8.40 8.88 -3.78
C TYR A 152 -9.81 8.92 -4.33
N GLN A 153 -10.69 9.61 -3.61
CA GLN A 153 -12.09 9.73 -4.01
C GLN A 153 -12.25 10.62 -5.24
N ASN A 154 -11.48 11.70 -5.37
CA ASN A 154 -11.60 12.61 -6.51
C ASN A 154 -11.09 11.98 -7.81
N LYS A 155 -9.98 11.24 -7.77
CA LYS A 155 -9.33 10.68 -8.96
C LYS A 155 -9.99 9.39 -9.44
N LEU A 156 -10.54 8.57 -8.53
CA LEU A 156 -10.92 7.19 -8.86
C LEU A 156 -12.43 6.90 -8.77
N TRP A 157 -13.21 7.66 -7.98
CA TRP A 157 -14.65 7.42 -7.90
C TRP A 157 -15.35 7.85 -9.19
N ASN A 158 -16.03 6.93 -9.86
CA ASN A 158 -16.73 7.23 -11.10
C ASN A 158 -18.24 7.43 -10.92
N SER A 159 -18.89 7.96 -11.96
CA SER A 159 -20.33 8.20 -11.99
C SER A 159 -21.18 6.91 -12.02
N LEU A 160 -20.56 5.78 -12.38
CA LEU A 160 -21.22 4.48 -12.45
C LEU A 160 -21.33 3.80 -11.07
N GLY A 161 -20.65 4.31 -10.05
CA GLY A 161 -20.80 3.87 -8.66
C GLY A 161 -19.76 2.86 -8.19
N TYR A 162 -18.55 2.88 -8.78
CA TYR A 162 -17.39 2.09 -8.34
C TYR A 162 -16.10 2.91 -8.50
N PHE A 163 -14.97 2.36 -8.05
CA PHE A 163 -13.65 2.96 -8.23
C PHE A 163 -13.00 2.43 -9.50
N ASN A 164 -12.58 3.34 -10.38
CA ASN A 164 -11.76 3.01 -11.55
C ASN A 164 -10.52 2.22 -11.12
N TYR A 165 -10.10 1.27 -11.96
CA TYR A 165 -8.90 0.47 -11.75
C TYR A 165 -7.69 1.36 -11.50
N ASP A 166 -7.46 2.33 -12.39
CA ASP A 166 -6.42 3.35 -12.26
C ASP A 166 -6.87 4.70 -12.87
N ALA A 167 -6.04 5.72 -12.69
CA ALA A 167 -6.30 7.08 -13.18
C ALA A 167 -5.59 7.40 -14.51
N SER A 168 -5.12 6.38 -15.24
CA SER A 168 -4.36 6.56 -16.48
C SER A 168 -5.19 7.10 -17.66
N GLY A 169 -6.52 6.90 -17.62
CA GLY A 169 -7.42 7.18 -18.75
C GLY A 169 -7.25 6.20 -19.91
N SER A 170 -6.49 5.11 -19.73
CA SER A 170 -6.36 4.03 -20.70
C SER A 170 -7.68 3.27 -20.92
N GLY A 171 -7.75 2.46 -21.99
CA GLY A 171 -8.94 1.67 -22.35
C GLY A 171 -9.37 0.60 -21.34
N HIS A 172 -8.58 0.36 -20.28
CA HIS A 172 -8.92 -0.54 -19.17
C HIS A 172 -8.98 0.18 -17.81
N SER A 173 -8.77 1.51 -17.79
CA SER A 173 -8.74 2.31 -16.55
C SER A 173 -10.05 2.28 -15.76
N ASP A 174 -11.18 2.02 -16.42
CA ASP A 174 -12.51 1.85 -15.82
C ASP A 174 -12.89 0.38 -15.57
N SER A 175 -11.93 -0.56 -15.63
CA SER A 175 -12.21 -1.96 -15.29
C SER A 175 -12.67 -2.10 -13.84
N ILE A 176 -13.70 -2.93 -13.62
CA ILE A 176 -14.15 -3.27 -12.28
C ILE A 176 -13.20 -4.31 -11.70
N MET A 177 -12.30 -3.88 -10.83
CA MET A 177 -11.40 -4.77 -10.12
C MET A 177 -12.09 -5.35 -8.87
N ALA A 178 -12.03 -6.67 -8.71
CA ALA A 178 -12.60 -7.35 -7.54
C ALA A 178 -11.98 -6.86 -6.21
N ASP A 179 -10.69 -6.51 -6.23
CA ASP A 179 -9.93 -6.07 -5.06
C ASP A 179 -9.82 -4.53 -4.94
N GLN A 180 -10.67 -3.78 -5.65
CA GLN A 180 -10.64 -2.30 -5.66
C GLN A 180 -10.82 -1.65 -4.26
N LEU A 181 -11.27 -2.43 -3.26
CA LEU A 181 -11.49 -1.99 -1.88
C LEU A 181 -10.64 -2.76 -0.85
N ALA A 182 -9.47 -3.29 -1.25
CA ALA A 182 -8.55 -4.01 -0.36
C ALA A 182 -8.21 -3.23 0.93
N GLY A 183 -7.90 -1.94 0.82
CA GLY A 183 -7.63 -1.07 1.98
C GLY A 183 -8.84 -0.89 2.90
N GLN A 184 -10.04 -0.73 2.32
CA GLN A 184 -11.29 -0.62 3.08
C GLN A 184 -11.59 -1.92 3.86
N TRP A 185 -11.31 -3.07 3.25
CA TRP A 185 -11.41 -4.37 3.91
C TRP A 185 -10.46 -4.44 5.12
N TYR A 186 -9.19 -4.06 4.96
CA TYR A 186 -8.22 -4.03 6.06
C TYR A 186 -8.64 -3.09 7.19
N CYS A 187 -9.09 -1.87 6.86
CA CYS A 187 -9.58 -0.94 7.88
C CYS A 187 -10.73 -1.55 8.69
N ARG A 188 -11.70 -2.18 8.01
CA ARG A 188 -12.83 -2.85 8.68
C ARG A 188 -12.37 -4.00 9.57
N ALA A 189 -11.45 -4.83 9.10
CA ALA A 189 -10.93 -5.97 9.87
C ALA A 189 -10.17 -5.53 11.13
N CYS A 190 -9.52 -4.36 11.09
CA CYS A 190 -8.70 -3.85 12.19
C CYS A 190 -9.41 -2.81 13.07
N GLY A 191 -10.68 -2.47 12.78
CA GLY A 191 -11.41 -1.42 13.50
C GLY A 191 -10.85 -0.01 13.28
N LEU A 192 -10.17 0.23 12.15
CA LEU A 192 -9.66 1.54 11.77
C LEU A 192 -10.74 2.39 11.09
N PRO A 193 -10.60 3.73 11.10
CA PRO A 193 -11.41 4.61 10.26
C PRO A 193 -11.41 4.16 8.79
N PRO A 194 -12.56 4.27 8.11
CA PRO A 194 -12.71 3.76 6.76
C PRO A 194 -11.93 4.61 5.74
N VAL A 195 -11.47 3.96 4.67
CA VAL A 195 -10.83 4.64 3.52
C VAL A 195 -11.85 5.53 2.82
N VAL A 196 -13.06 5.00 2.58
CA VAL A 196 -14.13 5.64 1.82
C VAL A 196 -15.44 5.67 2.60
N ASP A 197 -16.38 6.52 2.19
CA ASP A 197 -17.70 6.54 2.78
C ASP A 197 -18.42 5.19 2.64
N SER A 198 -19.21 4.83 3.65
CA SER A 198 -19.90 3.53 3.71
C SER A 198 -20.81 3.29 2.49
N TRP A 199 -21.44 4.32 1.96
CA TRP A 199 -22.30 4.22 0.78
C TRP A 199 -21.50 3.97 -0.51
N ARG A 200 -20.31 4.56 -0.67
CA ARG A 200 -19.41 4.29 -1.80
C ARG A 200 -18.91 2.85 -1.75
N ALA A 201 -18.51 2.39 -0.57
CA ALA A 201 -18.12 1.00 -0.36
C ALA A 201 -19.27 0.04 -0.71
N ALA A 202 -20.49 0.30 -0.22
CA ALA A 202 -21.64 -0.53 -0.50
C ALA A 202 -22.06 -0.52 -1.99
N SER A 203 -21.91 0.60 -2.68
CA SER A 203 -22.18 0.71 -4.11
C SER A 203 -21.18 -0.09 -4.93
N ALA A 204 -19.88 0.06 -4.66
CA ALA A 204 -18.81 -0.65 -5.37
C ALA A 204 -18.91 -2.17 -5.20
N LEU A 205 -19.24 -2.65 -3.98
CA LEU A 205 -19.39 -4.08 -3.68
C LEU A 205 -20.63 -4.75 -4.29
N LYS A 206 -21.56 -3.96 -4.85
CA LYS A 206 -22.77 -4.47 -5.53
C LYS A 206 -22.62 -4.52 -7.05
N LYS A 207 -21.52 -4.02 -7.60
CA LYS A 207 -21.21 -4.12 -9.03
C LYS A 207 -20.72 -5.50 -9.37
#